data_AF-A0A1I5XR60-F1
#
_entry.id   AF-A0A1I5XR60-F1
#
_cell.length_a   1.000
_cell.length_b   1.000
_cell.length_c   1.000
_cell.angle_alpha   90.00
_cell.angle_beta   90.00
_cell.angle_gamma   90.00
#
_symmetry.space_group_name_H-M   'P 1'
#
loop_
_entity.id
_entity.type
_entity.pdbx_description
1 polymer ?
#
loop_
_entity_poly.entity_id
_entity_poly.type
_entity_poly.pdbx_seq_one_letter_code
_entity_poly.pdbx_strand_id
1 'polypeptide(L)'
;MGWVEPKKLNAGAPISCTTVYLDQLAHEIIRQGWKAVPRYDGPHPLLRVFDPAVPDFGESITLVPGTTPDVWWYRSSTGENLAPHTKPARAAERITRILLPFVTAALAARTHQRQTSETGLPTPPSAPDPIRARTIAELHARFGVISWWGTHTKEWWALLPSGTQWRLLNAPTPAALTEAILHARATR
;
A
#
# COMPACT_ATOMS: atom_id res chain seq x y z
N MET A 1 18.36 -20.04 38.05
CA MET A 1 17.36 -19.51 37.09
C MET A 1 18.08 -19.21 35.79
N GLY A 2 18.05 -20.15 34.85
CA GLY A 2 18.86 -20.13 33.63
C GLY A 2 18.32 -19.14 32.60
N TRP A 3 19.19 -18.23 32.17
CA TRP A 3 18.96 -17.43 30.98
C TRP A 3 19.05 -18.34 29.76
N VAL A 4 17.92 -18.50 29.07
CA VAL A 4 17.86 -19.20 27.78
C VAL A 4 18.39 -18.23 26.74
N GLU A 5 19.62 -18.47 26.31
CA GLU A 5 20.25 -17.84 25.15
C GLU A 5 19.33 -17.99 23.92
N PRO A 6 18.92 -16.91 23.24
CA PRO A 6 18.17 -17.04 22.01
C PRO A 6 19.07 -17.71 20.97
N LYS A 7 18.70 -18.96 20.63
CA LYS A 7 19.21 -19.72 19.48
C LYS A 7 19.49 -18.76 18.33
N LYS A 8 20.76 -18.70 17.92
CA LYS A 8 21.19 -18.09 16.66
C LYS A 8 20.30 -18.64 15.55
N LEU A 9 19.32 -17.83 15.13
CA LEU A 9 18.55 -18.08 13.93
C LEU A 9 19.55 -18.07 12.78
N ASN A 10 19.61 -19.19 12.08
CA ASN A 10 20.60 -19.52 11.06
C ASN A 10 20.95 -18.34 10.17
N ALA A 11 22.26 -18.18 9.99
CA ALA A 11 22.97 -17.21 9.18
C ALA A 11 22.19 -16.79 7.93
N GLY A 12 21.98 -15.47 7.80
CA GLY A 12 21.44 -14.87 6.61
C GLY A 12 22.27 -15.26 5.39
N ALA A 13 21.60 -15.49 4.27
CA ALA A 13 22.27 -15.66 2.99
C ALA A 13 23.18 -14.45 2.75
N PRO A 14 24.35 -14.63 2.09
CA PRO A 14 25.15 -13.51 1.65
C PRO A 14 24.25 -12.58 0.83
N ILE A 15 24.35 -11.26 1.08
CA ILE A 15 23.54 -10.20 0.45
C ILE A 15 23.45 -10.41 -1.08
N SER A 16 24.52 -10.95 -1.68
CA SER A 16 24.64 -11.32 -3.08
C SER A 16 23.59 -12.33 -3.59
N CYS A 17 23.15 -13.31 -2.79
CA CYS A 17 22.10 -14.26 -3.21
C CYS A 17 20.71 -13.61 -3.11
N THR A 18 20.50 -12.77 -2.10
CA THR A 18 19.23 -12.08 -1.86
C THR A 18 18.92 -11.10 -2.98
N THR A 19 19.91 -10.31 -3.43
CA THR A 19 19.73 -9.38 -4.55
C THR A 19 19.44 -10.11 -5.86
N VAL A 20 20.12 -11.24 -6.14
CA VAL A 20 19.85 -12.07 -7.33
C VAL A 20 18.40 -12.55 -7.40
N TYR A 21 17.83 -13.00 -6.28
CA TYR A 21 16.42 -13.41 -6.25
C TYR A 21 15.47 -12.21 -6.43
N LEU A 22 15.79 -11.04 -5.86
CA LEU A 22 15.01 -9.82 -6.10
C LEU A 22 15.10 -9.36 -7.56
N ASP A 23 16.24 -9.51 -8.21
CA ASP A 23 16.41 -9.23 -9.63
C ASP A 23 15.57 -10.19 -10.49
N GLN A 24 15.54 -11.48 -10.17
CA GLN A 24 14.67 -12.45 -10.84
C GLN A 24 13.19 -12.06 -10.72
N LEU A 25 12.76 -11.63 -9.53
CA LEU A 25 11.41 -11.08 -9.36
C LEU A 25 11.19 -9.82 -10.18
N ALA A 26 12.16 -8.91 -10.23
CA ALA A 26 12.06 -7.65 -10.98
C ALA A 26 11.76 -7.90 -12.47
N HIS A 27 12.43 -8.89 -13.08
CA HIS A 27 12.15 -9.29 -14.47
C HIS A 27 10.69 -9.72 -14.68
N GLU A 28 10.14 -10.53 -13.77
CA GLU A 28 8.75 -10.98 -13.87
C GLU A 28 7.74 -9.85 -13.65
N ILE A 29 8.05 -8.92 -12.74
CA ILE A 29 7.23 -7.73 -12.49
C ILE A 29 7.19 -6.82 -13.72
N ILE A 30 8.36 -6.56 -14.32
CA ILE A 30 8.49 -5.76 -15.56
C ILE A 30 7.72 -6.42 -16.70
N ARG A 31 7.80 -7.75 -16.83
CA ARG A 31 7.03 -8.51 -17.84
C ARG A 31 5.52 -8.35 -17.68
N GLN A 32 5.03 -8.12 -16.47
CA GLN A 32 3.62 -7.86 -16.18
C GLN A 32 3.23 -6.38 -16.31
N GLY A 33 4.12 -5.52 -16.81
CA GLY A 33 3.85 -4.09 -17.06
C GLY A 33 4.07 -3.18 -15.86
N TRP A 34 4.56 -3.71 -14.74
CA TRP A 34 4.85 -2.93 -13.54
C TRP A 34 6.27 -2.39 -13.56
N LYS A 35 6.51 -1.27 -12.87
CA LYS A 35 7.85 -0.76 -12.64
C LYS A 35 8.45 -1.43 -11.41
N ALA A 36 9.68 -1.89 -11.54
CA ALA A 36 10.47 -2.44 -10.45
C ALA A 36 11.72 -1.57 -10.24
N VAL A 37 11.92 -1.10 -9.01
CA VAL A 37 13.07 -0.27 -8.61
C VAL A 37 13.82 -0.98 -7.47
N PRO A 38 15.02 -1.52 -7.75
CA PRO A 38 15.90 -2.07 -6.74
C PRO A 38 16.28 -1.03 -5.67
N ARG A 39 16.32 -1.45 -4.41
CA ARG A 39 16.89 -0.66 -3.30
C ARG A 39 17.73 -1.59 -2.44
N TYR A 40 19.01 -1.73 -2.79
CA TYR A 40 19.93 -2.70 -2.17
C TYR A 40 20.94 -2.07 -1.21
N ASP A 41 21.05 -0.74 -1.21
CA ASP A 41 22.05 0.00 -0.43
C ASP A 41 21.73 0.03 1.09
N GLY A 42 20.59 -0.52 1.52
CA GLY A 42 20.16 -0.54 2.91
C GLY A 42 20.43 -1.87 3.62
N PRO A 43 20.25 -1.93 4.96
CA PRO A 43 20.45 -3.15 5.76
C PRO A 43 19.51 -4.30 5.37
N HIS A 44 18.40 -3.97 4.69
CA HIS A 44 17.44 -4.92 4.16
C HIS A 44 17.22 -4.62 2.67
N PRO A 45 17.89 -5.36 1.77
CA PRO A 45 17.66 -5.25 0.34
C PRO A 45 16.18 -5.48 0.03
N LEU A 46 15.60 -4.59 -0.76
CA LEU A 46 14.20 -4.66 -1.14
C LEU A 46 13.98 -4.25 -2.60
N LEU A 47 12.87 -4.69 -3.16
CA LEU A 47 12.40 -4.31 -4.48
C LEU A 47 11.12 -3.47 -4.35
N ARG A 48 11.14 -2.23 -4.83
CA ARG A 48 9.94 -1.37 -4.89
C ARG A 48 9.21 -1.62 -6.20
N VAL A 49 7.95 -2.03 -6.12
CA VAL A 49 7.09 -2.34 -7.26
C VAL A 49 5.93 -1.35 -7.31
N PHE A 50 5.63 -0.77 -8.47
CA PHE A 50 4.53 0.19 -8.63
C PHE A 50 4.12 0.35 -10.09
N ASP A 51 2.94 0.93 -10.32
CA ASP A 51 2.51 1.32 -11.66
C ASP A 51 3.14 2.68 -12.03
N PRO A 52 3.83 2.82 -13.19
CA PRO A 52 4.44 4.08 -13.61
C PRO A 52 3.48 5.27 -13.64
N ALA A 53 2.20 5.05 -13.95
CA ALA A 53 1.19 6.09 -13.95
C ALA A 53 0.84 6.52 -12.51
N VAL A 54 1.01 5.67 -11.50
CA VAL A 54 0.68 5.97 -10.09
C VAL A 54 1.90 5.68 -9.18
N PRO A 55 3.00 6.44 -9.31
CA PRO A 55 4.28 6.09 -8.69
C PRO A 55 4.27 6.09 -7.14
N ASP A 56 3.36 6.86 -6.55
CA ASP A 56 3.20 6.95 -5.09
C ASP A 56 2.58 5.68 -4.49
N PHE A 57 1.85 4.90 -5.30
CA PHE A 57 1.17 3.68 -4.87
C PHE A 57 1.91 2.43 -5.36
N GLY A 58 2.32 1.57 -4.43
CA GLY A 58 3.09 0.39 -4.75
C GLY A 58 3.41 -0.46 -3.54
N GLU A 59 4.17 -1.52 -3.77
CA GLU A 59 4.56 -2.53 -2.79
C GLU A 59 6.08 -2.56 -2.62
N SER A 60 6.53 -2.86 -1.40
CA SER A 60 7.94 -3.08 -1.10
C SER A 60 8.14 -4.55 -0.77
N ILE A 61 8.93 -5.24 -1.59
CA ILE A 61 9.18 -6.67 -1.46
C ILE A 61 10.53 -6.92 -0.84
N THR A 62 10.56 -7.74 0.21
CA THR A 62 11.78 -8.24 0.85
C THR A 62 11.89 -9.75 0.68
N LEU A 63 13.06 -10.30 1.00
CA LEU A 63 13.27 -11.74 1.11
C LEU A 63 13.49 -12.12 2.56
N VAL A 64 12.78 -13.15 3.00
CA VAL A 64 12.92 -13.71 4.34
C VAL A 64 13.20 -15.20 4.27
N PRO A 65 13.94 -15.77 5.24
CA PRO A 65 14.09 -17.21 5.33
C PRO A 65 12.74 -17.85 5.63
N GLY A 66 12.44 -18.95 4.94
CA GLY A 66 11.26 -19.79 5.19
C GLY A 66 11.50 -20.80 6.32
N THR A 67 10.49 -21.64 6.55
CA THR A 67 10.57 -22.75 7.52
C THR A 67 11.43 -23.91 7.02
N THR A 68 11.57 -24.04 5.70
CA THR A 68 12.45 -25.03 5.08
C THR A 68 13.85 -24.41 4.91
N PRO A 69 14.92 -25.11 5.32
CA PRO A 69 16.30 -24.67 5.07
C PRO A 69 16.50 -24.31 3.60
N ASP A 70 17.27 -23.24 3.34
CA ASP A 70 17.60 -22.73 2.00
C ASP A 70 16.42 -22.23 1.14
N VAL A 71 15.19 -22.31 1.63
CA VAL A 71 14.01 -21.75 0.95
C VAL A 71 13.71 -20.36 1.45
N TRP A 72 14.10 -19.36 0.67
CA TRP A 72 13.71 -17.97 0.87
C TRP A 72 12.32 -17.68 0.31
N TRP A 73 11.61 -16.72 0.90
CA TRP A 73 10.27 -16.29 0.50
C TRP A 73 10.26 -14.80 0.20
N TYR A 74 9.62 -14.44 -0.92
CA TYR A 74 9.24 -13.06 -1.19
C TYR A 74 8.14 -12.65 -0.22
N ARG A 75 8.37 -11.55 0.48
CA ARG A 75 7.47 -11.04 1.52
C ARG A 75 7.08 -9.60 1.22
N SER A 76 5.78 -9.31 1.30
CA SER A 76 5.24 -7.96 1.15
C SER A 76 5.56 -7.08 2.36
N SER A 77 5.35 -5.76 2.22
CA SER A 77 5.43 -4.82 3.34
C SER A 77 4.38 -5.09 4.43
N THR A 78 3.25 -5.71 4.06
CA THR A 78 2.22 -6.17 5.01
C THR A 78 2.64 -7.41 5.81
N GLY A 79 3.78 -8.01 5.46
CA GLY A 79 4.32 -9.19 6.12
C GLY A 79 3.80 -10.52 5.58
N GLU A 80 3.01 -10.50 4.50
CA GLU A 80 2.47 -11.69 3.82
C GLU A 80 3.56 -12.38 2.99
N ASN A 81 3.63 -13.71 3.10
CA ASN A 81 4.53 -14.53 2.28
C ASN A 81 3.87 -14.86 0.92
N LEU A 82 4.45 -14.30 -0.14
CA LEU A 82 3.88 -14.33 -1.49
C LEU A 82 4.22 -15.63 -2.22
N ALA A 83 5.50 -15.98 -2.31
CA ALA A 83 5.96 -17.22 -2.91
C ALA A 83 7.41 -17.49 -2.53
N PRO A 84 7.86 -18.76 -2.61
CA PRO A 84 9.29 -19.06 -2.49
C PRO A 84 10.08 -18.41 -3.63
N HIS A 85 11.36 -18.13 -3.39
CA HIS A 85 12.28 -17.50 -4.34
C HIS A 85 12.38 -18.27 -5.67
N THR A 86 12.20 -19.59 -5.63
CA THR A 86 12.16 -20.49 -6.79
C THR A 86 10.94 -20.30 -7.71
N LYS A 87 9.95 -19.50 -7.29
CA LYS A 87 8.71 -19.23 -8.05
C LYS A 87 8.47 -17.73 -8.21
N PRO A 88 9.38 -16.97 -8.86
CA PRO A 88 9.26 -15.51 -9.00
C PRO A 88 8.02 -15.10 -9.81
N ALA A 89 7.64 -15.85 -10.85
CA ALA A 89 6.43 -15.58 -11.62
C ALA A 89 5.16 -15.63 -10.75
N ARG A 90 5.06 -16.61 -9.85
CA ARG A 90 3.94 -16.72 -8.90
C ARG A 90 3.92 -15.57 -7.90
N ALA A 91 5.09 -15.10 -7.46
CA ALA A 91 5.17 -13.91 -6.61
C ALA A 91 4.64 -12.68 -7.36
N ALA A 92 5.08 -12.48 -8.61
CA ALA A 92 4.65 -11.39 -9.45
C ALA A 92 3.14 -11.38 -9.70
N GLU A 93 2.54 -12.55 -10.00
CA GLU A 93 1.09 -12.68 -10.14
C GLU A 93 0.32 -12.26 -8.88
N ARG A 94 0.81 -12.64 -7.69
CA ARG A 94 0.19 -12.24 -6.42
C ARG A 94 0.32 -10.73 -6.17
N ILE A 95 1.49 -10.15 -6.46
CA ILE A 95 1.72 -8.71 -6.34
C ILE A 95 0.77 -7.95 -7.26
N THR A 96 0.66 -8.35 -8.52
CA THR A 96 -0.28 -7.77 -9.49
C THR A 96 -1.72 -7.87 -8.99
N ARG A 97 -2.15 -9.04 -8.51
CA ARG A 97 -3.49 -9.22 -7.96
C ARG A 97 -3.80 -8.27 -6.81
N ILE A 98 -2.81 -8.03 -5.94
CA ILE A 98 -2.97 -7.14 -4.78
C ILE A 98 -3.02 -5.68 -5.25
N LEU A 99 -2.12 -5.25 -6.14
CA LEU A 99 -1.98 -3.84 -6.51
C LEU A 99 -3.01 -3.35 -7.53
N LEU A 100 -3.46 -4.22 -8.45
CA LEU A 100 -4.30 -3.83 -9.59
C LEU A 100 -5.59 -3.10 -9.21
N PRO A 101 -6.37 -3.54 -8.19
CA PRO A 101 -7.60 -2.83 -7.80
C PRO A 101 -7.33 -1.39 -7.34
N PHE A 102 -6.26 -1.17 -6.58
CA PHE A 102 -5.91 0.15 -6.06
C PHE A 102 -5.39 1.09 -7.13
N VAL A 103 -4.58 0.58 -8.08
CA VAL A 103 -4.13 1.36 -9.23
C VAL A 103 -5.31 1.75 -10.11
N THR A 104 -6.23 0.80 -10.37
CA THR A 104 -7.45 1.06 -11.15
C THR A 104 -8.29 2.16 -10.51
N ALA A 105 -8.50 2.09 -9.18
CA ALA A 105 -9.22 3.12 -8.44
C ALA A 105 -8.51 4.49 -8.50
N ALA A 106 -7.18 4.52 -8.36
CA ALA A 106 -6.40 5.75 -8.44
C ALA A 106 -6.48 6.40 -9.84
N LEU A 107 -6.44 5.61 -10.91
CA LEU A 107 -6.57 6.10 -12.28
C LEU A 107 -7.99 6.60 -12.60
N ALA A 108 -9.01 5.89 -12.11
CA ALA A 108 -10.41 6.34 -12.24
C ALA A 108 -10.63 7.69 -11.54
N ALA A 109 -10.14 7.85 -10.30
CA ALA A 109 -10.23 9.11 -9.56
C ALA A 109 -9.55 10.28 -10.31
N ARG A 110 -8.39 10.05 -10.93
CA ARG A 110 -7.69 11.07 -11.74
C ARG A 110 -8.48 11.47 -13.00
N THR A 111 -9.15 10.53 -13.64
CA THR A 111 -9.96 10.80 -14.83
C THR A 111 -11.16 11.68 -14.46
N HIS A 112 -11.83 11.37 -13.35
CA HIS A 112 -12.90 12.22 -12.80
C HIS A 112 -12.40 13.62 -12.43
N GLN A 113 -11.18 13.76 -11.88
CA GLN A 113 -10.60 15.08 -11.61
C GLN A 113 -10.44 15.92 -12.88
N ARG A 114 -9.93 15.35 -13.97
CA ARG A 114 -9.75 16.08 -15.23
C ARG A 114 -11.08 16.64 -15.76
N GLN A 115 -12.15 15.86 -15.66
CA GLN A 115 -13.51 16.28 -16.05
C GLN A 115 -14.04 17.41 -15.15
N THR A 116 -13.78 17.36 -13.84
CA THR A 116 -14.16 18.44 -12.91
C THR A 116 -13.31 19.70 -13.11
N SER A 117 -12.03 19.58 -13.47
CA SER A 117 -11.16 20.72 -13.78
C SER A 117 -11.55 21.44 -15.08
N GLU A 118 -12.07 20.72 -16.07
CA GLU A 118 -12.71 21.32 -17.26
C GLU A 118 -14.01 22.08 -16.91
N THR A 119 -14.56 21.87 -15.70
CA THR A 119 -15.73 22.58 -15.15
C THR A 119 -15.34 23.80 -14.26
N GLY A 120 -14.06 24.19 -14.20
CA GLY A 120 -13.64 25.51 -13.69
C GLY A 120 -13.85 25.77 -12.20
N LEU A 121 -13.26 24.95 -11.32
CA LEU A 121 -13.10 25.27 -9.88
C LEU A 121 -11.64 25.65 -9.54
N PRO A 122 -11.40 26.65 -8.67
CA PRO A 122 -10.06 27.20 -8.42
C PRO A 122 -9.16 26.27 -7.58
N THR A 123 -7.85 26.35 -7.86
CA THR A 123 -6.77 25.55 -7.25
C THR A 123 -6.60 25.83 -5.74
N PRO A 124 -6.55 24.81 -4.86
CA PRO A 124 -6.35 25.02 -3.43
C PRO A 124 -4.85 25.05 -3.02
N PRO A 125 -4.47 25.84 -1.99
CA PRO A 125 -3.09 26.05 -1.55
C PRO A 125 -2.45 24.85 -0.81
N SER A 126 -1.11 24.76 -0.90
CA SER A 126 -0.25 23.61 -0.53
C SER A 126 0.23 23.57 0.94
N ALA A 127 -0.46 24.17 1.91
CA ALA A 127 -0.12 24.07 3.34
C ALA A 127 -1.06 23.09 4.08
N PRO A 128 -0.64 22.46 5.20
CA PRO A 128 -1.56 21.71 6.06
C PRO A 128 -2.60 22.68 6.63
N ASP A 129 -3.79 22.64 6.05
CA ASP A 129 -4.89 23.53 6.38
C ASP A 129 -5.41 23.23 7.81
N PRO A 130 -5.36 24.19 8.76
CA PRO A 130 -5.85 23.99 10.12
C PRO A 130 -7.35 23.65 10.17
N ILE A 131 -8.10 24.02 9.13
CA ILE A 131 -9.51 23.61 8.96
C ILE A 131 -9.58 22.10 8.73
N ARG A 132 -8.70 21.52 7.90
CA ARG A 132 -8.66 20.06 7.67
C ARG A 132 -8.28 19.30 8.93
N ALA A 133 -7.30 19.77 9.70
CA ALA A 133 -6.92 19.14 10.95
C ALA A 133 -8.09 19.11 11.95
N ARG A 134 -8.85 20.21 12.03
CA ARG A 134 -10.07 20.29 12.86
C ARG A 134 -11.14 19.31 12.39
N THR A 135 -11.40 19.25 11.08
CA THR A 135 -12.37 18.32 10.50
C THR A 135 -11.99 16.85 10.74
N ILE A 136 -10.70 16.49 10.64
CA ILE A 136 -10.21 15.13 10.97
C ILE A 136 -10.52 14.80 12.43
N ALA A 137 -10.23 15.72 13.35
CA ALA A 137 -10.49 15.54 14.77
C ALA A 137 -11.99 15.39 15.09
N GLU A 138 -12.84 16.19 14.43
CA GLU A 138 -14.30 16.12 14.59
C GLU A 138 -14.88 14.79 14.08
N LEU A 139 -14.43 14.31 12.91
CA LEU A 139 -14.85 13.02 12.35
C LEU A 139 -14.40 11.85 13.22
N HIS A 140 -13.18 11.89 13.75
CA HIS A 140 -12.69 10.89 14.68
C HIS A 140 -13.49 10.90 16.00
N ALA A 141 -13.74 12.07 16.59
CA ALA A 141 -14.51 12.18 17.83
C ALA A 141 -15.96 11.72 17.67
N ARG A 142 -16.59 12.03 16.53
CA ARG A 142 -18.01 11.75 16.30
C ARG A 142 -18.28 10.31 15.86
N PHE A 143 -17.37 9.70 15.10
CA PHE A 143 -17.60 8.39 14.51
C PHE A 143 -16.56 7.35 14.89
N GLY A 144 -15.44 7.69 15.54
CA GLY A 144 -14.37 6.73 15.84
C GLY A 144 -13.71 6.16 14.57
N VAL A 145 -13.72 6.92 13.48
CA VAL A 145 -13.14 6.53 12.18
C VAL A 145 -11.80 7.21 11.98
N ILE A 146 -10.89 6.53 11.29
CA ILE A 146 -9.64 7.16 10.83
C ILE A 146 -10.00 7.92 9.56
N SER A 147 -9.89 9.25 9.58
CA SER A 147 -10.17 10.10 8.43
C SER A 147 -8.94 10.92 8.04
N TRP A 148 -8.75 11.15 6.74
CA TRP A 148 -7.66 11.97 6.23
C TRP A 148 -8.05 12.65 4.93
N TRP A 149 -7.40 13.77 4.65
CA TRP A 149 -7.47 14.42 3.35
C TRP A 149 -6.40 13.86 2.43
N GLY A 150 -6.80 13.34 1.28
CA GLY A 150 -5.88 12.94 0.22
C GLY A 150 -5.38 14.17 -0.53
N THR A 151 -4.14 14.60 -0.26
CA THR A 151 -3.52 15.77 -0.90
C THR A 151 -3.44 15.65 -2.42
N HIS A 152 -3.38 14.43 -2.95
CA HIS A 152 -3.33 14.13 -4.38
C HIS A 152 -4.72 13.85 -4.97
N THR A 153 -5.61 13.19 -4.23
CA THR A 153 -6.99 12.91 -4.68
C THR A 153 -7.94 14.08 -4.47
N LYS A 154 -7.52 15.09 -3.69
CA LYS A 154 -8.35 16.22 -3.25
C LYS A 154 -9.71 15.74 -2.71
N GLU A 155 -9.68 14.62 -2.01
CA GLU A 155 -10.86 13.99 -1.42
C GLU A 155 -10.62 13.66 0.05
N TRP A 156 -11.71 13.60 0.79
CA TRP A 156 -11.78 13.10 2.14
C TRP A 156 -11.93 11.60 2.12
N TRP A 157 -11.02 10.92 2.82
CA TRP A 157 -11.04 9.47 2.98
C TRP A 157 -11.39 9.13 4.41
N ALA A 158 -12.17 8.05 4.59
CA ALA A 158 -12.43 7.46 5.89
C ALA A 158 -12.24 5.95 5.82
N LEU A 159 -11.51 5.43 6.79
CA LEU A 159 -11.42 3.99 7.06
C LEU A 159 -12.36 3.65 8.21
N LEU A 160 -13.40 2.88 7.90
CA LEU A 160 -14.42 2.48 8.86
C LEU A 160 -14.10 1.07 9.38
N PRO A 161 -13.95 0.90 10.71
CA PRO A 161 -13.93 -0.42 11.30
C PRO A 161 -15.36 -1.02 11.22
N SER A 162 -15.56 -2.01 10.36
CA SER A 162 -16.82 -2.75 10.21
C SER A 162 -16.65 -4.19 10.66
N GLY A 163 -16.36 -4.40 11.95
CA GLY A 163 -16.08 -5.73 12.50
C GLY A 163 -14.72 -6.28 12.00
N THR A 164 -14.72 -7.41 11.30
CA THR A 164 -13.51 -8.05 10.73
C THR A 164 -13.06 -7.45 9.39
N GLN A 165 -13.82 -6.53 8.81
CA GLN A 165 -13.51 -5.90 7.53
C GLN A 165 -13.38 -4.38 7.70
N TRP A 166 -12.34 -3.82 7.12
CA TRP A 166 -12.15 -2.38 7.01
C TRP A 166 -12.75 -1.91 5.70
N ARG A 167 -13.68 -0.94 5.77
CA ARG A 167 -14.26 -0.32 4.57
C ARG A 167 -13.62 1.03 4.35
N LEU A 168 -13.13 1.25 3.14
CA LEU A 168 -12.54 2.51 2.71
C LEU A 168 -13.62 3.31 1.96
N LEU A 169 -13.88 4.53 2.42
CA LEU A 169 -14.81 5.47 1.78
C LEU A 169 -14.03 6.71 1.36
N ASN A 170 -14.43 7.32 0.25
CA ASN A 170 -13.95 8.60 -0.21
C ASN A 170 -15.11 9.54 -0.55
N ALA A 171 -14.92 10.83 -0.36
CA ALA A 171 -15.89 11.85 -0.73
C ALA A 171 -15.21 13.21 -1.01
N PRO A 172 -15.78 14.06 -1.89
CA PRO A 172 -15.18 15.34 -2.24
C PRO A 172 -15.27 16.38 -1.11
N THR A 173 -16.21 16.22 -0.16
CA THR A 173 -16.40 17.15 0.95
C THR A 173 -16.56 16.41 2.29
N PRO A 174 -16.26 17.05 3.43
CA PRO A 174 -16.47 16.45 4.75
C PRO A 174 -17.93 16.09 5.03
N ALA A 175 -18.86 16.90 4.53
CA ALA A 175 -20.29 16.66 4.65
C ALA A 175 -20.70 15.41 3.87
N ALA A 176 -20.23 15.26 2.63
CA ALA A 176 -20.46 14.06 1.83
C ALA A 176 -19.82 12.81 2.45
N LEU A 177 -18.64 12.95 3.08
CA LEU A 177 -18.00 11.86 3.82
C LEU A 177 -18.83 11.44 5.03
N THR A 178 -19.45 12.40 5.73
CA THR A 178 -20.32 12.15 6.88
C THR A 178 -21.56 11.36 6.45
N GLU A 179 -22.22 11.77 5.37
CA GLU A 179 -23.37 11.04 4.80
C GLU A 179 -22.97 9.62 4.37
N ALA A 180 -21.82 9.47 3.70
CA ALA A 180 -21.31 8.16 3.30
C ALA A 180 -21.02 7.24 4.50
N ILE A 181 -20.48 7.79 5.60
CA ILE A 181 -20.24 7.06 6.86
C ILE A 181 -21.56 6.59 7.47
N LEU A 182 -22.56 7.48 7.53
CA LEU A 182 -23.88 7.17 8.09
C LEU A 182 -24.59 6.09 7.26
N HIS A 183 -24.59 6.22 5.94
CA HIS A 183 -25.17 5.24 5.03
C HIS A 183 -24.46 3.88 5.15
N ALA A 184 -23.13 3.86 5.16
CA ALA A 184 -22.35 2.62 5.29
C ALA A 184 -22.63 1.87 6.60
N ARG A 185 -22.94 2.58 7.69
CA ARG A 185 -23.34 2.01 8.98
C ARG A 185 -24.79 1.53 9.01
N ALA A 186 -25.69 2.19 8.29
CA ALA A 186 -27.09 1.80 8.18
C ALA A 186 -27.28 0.53 7.33
N THR A 187 -26.41 0.30 6.34
CA THR A 187 -26.39 -0.92 5.52
C THR A 187 -25.67 -2.12 6.16
N ARG A 188 -25.53 -2.15 7.50
CA ARG A 188 -24.88 -3.23 8.25
C ARG A 188 -25.91 -4.14 8.90
#